data_AF-E0U6S9-F1
#
_entry.id   AF-E0U6S9-F1
#
_cell.length_a   1.000
_cell.length_b   1.000
_cell.length_c   1.000
_cell.angle_alpha   90.00
_cell.angle_beta   90.00
_cell.angle_gamma   90.00
#
_symmetry.space_group_name_H-M   'P 1'
#
loop_
_entity.id
_entity.type
_entity.pdbx_description
1 polymer ?
#
loop_
_entity_poly.entity_id
_entity_poly.type
_entity_poly.pdbx_seq_one_letter_code
_entity_poly.pdbx_strand_id
1 'polypeptide(L)'
;MNKKNKTTELHPLEVMTNIEDARRLWLETAYQYGDNIPIDDQYSGRVLLRMPRSLHRKLVEGSEQEGVSLNQFLVCLLSEGITQYKIK
;
A
#
# COMPACT_ATOMS: atom_id res chain seq x y z
N MET A 1 42.46 -18.83 -23.03
CA MET A 1 41.40 -19.24 -22.08
C MET A 1 40.48 -18.04 -21.88
N ASN A 2 39.44 -17.93 -22.70
CA ASN A 2 38.63 -16.72 -22.83
C ASN A 2 37.56 -16.69 -21.72
N LYS A 3 37.76 -15.85 -20.71
CA LYS A 3 36.74 -15.54 -19.69
C LYS A 3 35.63 -14.80 -20.42
N LYS A 4 34.60 -15.53 -20.82
CA LYS A 4 33.36 -14.96 -21.35
C LYS A 4 32.84 -13.94 -20.34
N ASN A 5 32.87 -12.69 -20.74
CA ASN A 5 32.14 -11.60 -20.12
C ASN A 5 30.66 -12.00 -20.11
N LYS A 6 30.14 -12.46 -18.98
CA LYS A 6 28.71 -12.51 -18.73
C LYS A 6 28.33 -11.11 -18.26
N THR A 7 27.95 -10.26 -19.20
CA THR A 7 27.04 -9.16 -18.91
C THR A 7 25.82 -9.77 -18.24
N THR A 8 25.67 -9.49 -16.96
CA THR A 8 24.64 -9.98 -16.08
C THR A 8 23.30 -9.36 -16.47
N GLU A 9 22.64 -9.93 -17.48
CA GLU A 9 21.21 -9.73 -17.69
C GLU A 9 20.48 -10.58 -16.64
N LEU A 10 20.24 -9.99 -15.47
CA LEU A 10 19.45 -10.64 -14.42
C LEU A 10 18.02 -10.80 -14.91
N HIS A 11 17.47 -12.01 -14.77
CA HIS A 11 16.07 -12.27 -15.07
C HIS A 11 15.18 -11.42 -14.13
N PRO A 12 14.02 -10.90 -14.56
CA PRO A 12 13.17 -10.03 -13.72
C PRO A 12 12.85 -10.60 -12.32
N LEU A 13 12.77 -11.93 -12.21
CA LEU A 13 12.61 -12.62 -10.93
C LEU A 13 13.85 -12.50 -10.03
N GLU A 14 15.05 -12.65 -10.59
CA GLU A 14 16.31 -12.50 -9.85
C GLU A 14 16.52 -11.06 -9.40
N VAL A 15 16.12 -10.07 -10.21
CA VAL A 15 16.12 -8.66 -9.81
C VAL A 15 15.23 -8.43 -8.60
N MET A 16 14.02 -9.00 -8.60
CA MET A 16 13.08 -8.86 -7.49
C MET A 16 13.60 -9.52 -6.20
N THR A 17 14.16 -10.72 -6.32
CA THR A 17 14.78 -11.43 -5.19
C THR A 17 15.94 -10.62 -4.60
N ASN A 18 16.83 -10.09 -5.45
CA ASN A 18 17.97 -9.29 -4.99
C ASN A 18 17.54 -8.00 -4.28
N ILE A 19 16.45 -7.37 -4.73
CA ILE A 19 15.88 -6.19 -4.08
C ILE A 19 15.34 -6.54 -2.69
N GLU A 20 14.61 -7.65 -2.57
CA GLU A 20 14.03 -8.07 -1.29
C GLU A 20 15.11 -8.50 -0.29
N ASP A 21 16.17 -9.18 -0.77
CA ASP A 21 17.31 -9.55 0.06
C ASP A 21 18.09 -8.32 0.53
N ALA A 22 18.31 -7.33 -0.35
CA ALA A 22 18.93 -6.07 0.04
C ALA A 22 18.09 -5.30 1.07
N ARG A 23 16.77 -5.27 0.90
CA ARG A 23 15.83 -4.65 1.85
C ARG A 23 15.91 -5.32 3.23
N ARG A 24 15.92 -6.66 3.26
CA ARG A 24 16.01 -7.44 4.51
C ARG A 24 17.34 -7.19 5.22
N LEU A 25 18.46 -7.26 4.50
CA LEU A 25 19.78 -7.07 5.05
C LEU A 25 19.95 -5.65 5.63
N TRP A 26 19.41 -4.65 4.93
CA TRP A 26 19.40 -3.28 5.42
C TRP A 26 18.58 -3.12 6.70
N LEU A 27 17.37 -3.69 6.76
CA LEU A 27 16.55 -3.67 7.97
C LEU A 27 17.24 -4.35 9.15
N GLU A 28 17.83 -5.53 8.94
CA GLU A 28 18.55 -6.26 9.98
C GLU A 28 19.73 -5.44 10.52
N THR A 29 20.51 -4.84 9.63
CA THR A 29 21.62 -3.94 9.98
C THR A 29 21.10 -2.74 10.76
N ALA A 30 20.06 -2.06 10.28
CA ALA A 30 19.48 -0.90 10.94
C ALA A 30 19.01 -1.23 12.37
N TYR A 31 18.37 -2.39 12.58
CA TYR A 31 18.00 -2.85 13.92
C TYR A 31 19.21 -3.14 14.82
N GLN A 32 20.27 -3.76 14.29
CA GLN A 32 21.48 -4.08 15.05
C GLN A 32 22.21 -2.83 15.55
N TYR A 33 22.27 -1.78 14.72
CA TYR A 33 22.95 -0.53 15.05
C TYR A 33 22.04 0.50 15.72
N GLY A 34 20.75 0.18 15.89
CA GLY A 34 19.76 1.09 16.49
C GLY A 34 19.46 2.31 15.62
N ASP A 35 19.65 2.17 14.30
CA ASP A 35 19.34 3.22 13.33
C ASP A 35 17.83 3.53 13.35
N ASN A 36 17.49 4.80 13.11
CA ASN A 36 16.09 5.19 12.96
C ASN A 36 15.55 4.62 11.65
N ILE A 37 14.70 3.59 11.75
CA ILE A 37 13.98 3.06 10.60
C ILE A 37 12.80 4.02 10.32
N PRO A 38 12.74 4.65 9.13
CA PRO A 38 11.61 5.49 8.76
C PRO A 38 10.37 4.62 8.65
N ILE A 39 9.53 4.70 9.67
CA ILE A 39 8.16 4.20 9.64
C ILE A 39 7.34 5.37 9.11
N ASP A 40 6.71 5.19 7.95
CA ASP A 40 5.73 6.17 7.48
C ASP A 40 4.49 6.09 8.39
N ASP A 41 4.49 6.92 9.43
CA ASP A 41 3.48 6.95 10.49
C ASP A 41 2.46 8.07 10.30
N GLN A 42 2.59 8.87 9.23
CA GLN A 42 1.79 10.08 9.06
C GLN A 42 0.30 9.81 8.84
N TYR A 43 -0.07 8.64 8.32
CA TYR A 43 -1.47 8.31 8.03
C TYR A 43 -1.82 6.87 8.44
N SER A 44 -2.67 6.73 9.45
CA SER A 44 -3.12 5.42 9.93
C SER A 44 -4.14 4.72 9.02
N GLY A 45 -4.67 5.43 8.01
CA GLY A 45 -5.78 4.96 7.16
C GLY A 45 -7.11 4.77 7.90
N ARG A 46 -7.17 5.06 9.21
CA ARG A 46 -8.37 4.90 10.03
C ARG A 46 -9.02 6.26 10.24
N VAL A 47 -10.30 6.36 9.88
CA VAL A 47 -11.10 7.56 10.08
C VAL A 47 -12.39 7.17 10.80
N LEU A 48 -12.68 7.82 11.93
CA LEU A 48 -13.96 7.69 12.61
C LEU A 48 -14.87 8.85 12.20
N LEU A 49 -16.03 8.54 11.61
CA LEU A 49 -16.97 9.54 11.11
C LEU A 49 -18.30 9.48 11.86
N ARG A 50 -18.89 10.65 12.08
CA ARG A 50 -20.30 10.78 12.48
C ARG A 50 -21.12 11.12 11.25
N MET A 51 -22.24 10.42 11.04
CA MET A 51 -23.12 10.66 9.90
C MET A 51 -24.59 10.38 10.25
N PRO A 52 -25.56 10.96 9.51
CA PRO A 52 -26.96 10.63 9.69
C PRO A 52 -27.24 9.14 9.50
N ARG A 53 -28.16 8.57 10.28
CA ARG A 53 -28.54 7.14 10.18
C ARG A 53 -29.03 6.76 8.78
N SER A 54 -29.73 7.67 8.12
CA SER A 54 -30.21 7.47 6.74
C SER A 54 -29.08 7.32 5.73
N LEU A 55 -27.97 8.07 5.90
CA LEU A 55 -26.80 7.96 5.03
C LEU A 55 -26.07 6.64 5.28
N HIS A 56 -25.83 6.30 6.55
CA HIS A 56 -25.21 5.02 6.91
C HIS A 56 -25.99 3.85 6.33
N ARG A 57 -27.32 3.86 6.45
CA ARG A 57 -28.20 2.82 5.89
C ARG A 57 -28.01 2.66 4.38
N LYS A 58 -28.04 3.76 3.62
CA LYS A 58 -27.83 3.73 2.16
C LYS A 58 -26.48 3.14 1.78
N LEU A 59 -25.43 3.45 2.54
CA LEU A 59 -24.08 2.95 2.28
C LEU A 59 -23.97 1.44 2.58
N VAL A 60 -24.60 0.97 3.65
CA VAL A 60 -24.67 -0.46 3.97
C VAL A 60 -25.43 -1.23 2.89
N GLU A 61 -26.64 -0.78 2.54
CA GLU A 61 -27.46 -1.41 1.50
C GLU A 61 -26.73 -1.44 0.15
N GLY A 62 -26.02 -0.37 -0.21
CA GLY A 62 -25.18 -0.34 -1.41
C GLY A 62 -24.01 -1.34 -1.35
N SER A 63 -23.32 -1.44 -0.21
CA SER A 63 -22.23 -2.41 -0.06
C SER A 63 -22.71 -3.86 -0.13
N GLU A 64 -23.90 -4.15 0.40
CA GLU A 64 -24.53 -5.47 0.32
C GLU A 64 -24.91 -5.82 -1.13
N GLN A 65 -25.45 -4.86 -1.89
CA GLN A 65 -25.80 -5.05 -3.30
C GLN A 65 -24.58 -5.37 -4.17
N GLU A 66 -23.46 -4.70 -3.91
CA GLU A 66 -22.18 -4.93 -4.61
C GLU A 66 -21.42 -6.15 -4.07
N GLY A 67 -21.89 -6.79 -2.99
CA GLY A 67 -21.26 -7.97 -2.40
C GLY A 67 -19.90 -7.69 -1.76
N VAL A 68 -19.65 -6.47 -1.28
CA VAL A 68 -18.38 -6.04 -0.66
C VAL A 68 -18.59 -5.53 0.76
N SER A 69 -17.50 -5.42 1.53
CA SER A 69 -17.59 -4.78 2.85
C SER A 69 -17.92 -3.30 2.73
N LEU A 70 -18.59 -2.74 3.75
CA LEU A 70 -18.86 -1.30 3.83
C LEU A 70 -17.59 -0.46 3.68
N ASN A 71 -16.47 -0.88 4.28
CA ASN A 71 -15.20 -0.18 4.15
C ASN A 71 -14.70 -0.16 2.70
N GLN A 72 -14.76 -1.30 2.01
CA GLN A 72 -14.36 -1.38 0.60
C GLN A 72 -15.25 -0.49 -0.28
N PHE A 73 -16.56 -0.53 -0.05
CA PHE A 73 -17.52 0.31 -0.77
C PHE A 73 -17.23 1.80 -0.56
N LEU A 74 -16.97 2.22 0.68
CA LEU A 74 -16.59 3.59 1.01
C LEU A 74 -15.27 4.01 0.34
N VAL A 75 -14.25 3.14 0.34
CA VAL A 75 -12.98 3.42 -0.33
C VAL A 75 -13.18 3.65 -1.83
N CYS A 76 -14.00 2.83 -2.49
CA CYS A 76 -14.33 3.02 -3.90
C CYS A 76 -14.99 4.39 -4.15
N LEU A 77 -16.04 4.72 -3.39
CA LEU A 77 -16.74 6.01 -3.51
C LEU A 77 -15.82 7.21 -3.24
N LEU A 78 -14.94 7.11 -2.24
CA LEU A 78 -13.98 8.17 -1.92
C LEU A 78 -12.92 8.33 -3.01
N SER A 79 -12.47 7.22 -3.62
CA SER A 79 -11.50 7.23 -4.72
C SER A 79 -12.08 7.88 -5.99
N GLU A 80 -13.37 7.67 -6.24
CA GLU A 80 -14.08 8.35 -7.32
C GLU A 80 -14.29 9.84 -7.00
N GLY A 81 -14.73 10.14 -5.78
CA GLY A 81 -14.99 11.52 -5.35
C GLY A 81 -13.75 12.40 -5.28
N ILE A 82 -12.60 11.86 -4.85
CA ILE A 82 -11.34 12.63 -4.75
C ILE A 82 -10.81 13.02 -6.12
N THR A 83 -11.07 12.22 -7.15
CA THR A 83 -10.72 12.57 -8.54
C THR A 83 -11.44 13.85 -9.00
N GLN A 84 -12.63 14.11 -8.45
CA GLN A 84 -13.42 15.29 -8.74
C GLN A 84 -12.98 16.51 -7.90
N TYR A 85 -12.44 16.29 -6.71
CA TYR A 85 -11.89 17.33 -5.85
C TYR A 85 -10.37 17.44 -6.03
N LYS A 86 -9.91 18.39 -6.87
CA LYS A 86 -8.49 18.75 -6.92
C LYS A 86 -8.06 19.31 -5.57
N ILE A 87 -7.37 18.47 -4.79
CA ILE A 87 -6.63 18.90 -3.61
C ILE A 87 -5.44 19.73 -4.13
N LYS A 88 -5.39 21.02 -3.76
CA LYS A 88 -4.27 21.91 -4.08
C LYS A 88 -3.08 21.65 -3.17
#